data_AF-A0AAD6BN76-F1
#
_entry.id   AF-A0AAD6BN76-F1
#
_cell.length_a   1.000
_cell.length_b   1.000
_cell.length_c   1.000
_cell.angle_alpha   90.00
_cell.angle_beta   90.00
_cell.angle_gamma   90.00
#
_symmetry.space_group_name_H-M   'P 1'
#
loop_
_entity.id
_entity.type
_entity.pdbx_description
1 polymer ?
#
loop_
_entity_poly.entity_id
_entity_poly.type
_entity_poly.pdbx_seq_one_letter_code
_entity_poly.pdbx_strand_id
1 'polypeptide(L)'
;MVFVGTKLHLRAVRDINPEEELTISYIETLSLTEDRRRQLEDQYHFTCHCQLCDSQEKDGLMLSGNESTWCPLKEALPRLEGLKAESDWPALLENCSQLLSTVGDDVPDENLQYYPDPHPVHGVQLMRVGKLQHYLEHIEDALDTFKQAFKIIKLTHGVDHPMTTDLLMKMEECRSELDQKASSCLRIEEN
;
A
#
# COMPACT_ATOMS: atom_id res chain seq x y z
N MET A 1 -9.17 8.25 6.60
CA MET A 1 -8.66 9.11 7.70
C MET A 1 -7.16 9.01 7.75
N VAL A 2 -6.46 10.08 8.18
CA VAL A 2 -5.00 10.14 8.26
C VAL A 2 -4.60 10.93 9.52
N PHE A 3 -3.46 10.60 10.14
CA PHE A 3 -2.94 11.31 11.31
C PHE A 3 -1.70 12.15 10.97
N VAL A 4 -1.64 13.37 11.51
CA VAL A 4 -0.42 14.21 11.58
C VAL A 4 -0.08 14.41 13.05
N GLY A 5 0.88 13.65 13.57
CA GLY A 5 1.12 13.56 15.01
C GLY A 5 -0.14 13.07 15.72
N THR A 6 -0.67 13.85 16.66
CA THR A 6 -1.92 13.54 17.38
C THR A 6 -3.19 14.07 16.69
N LYS A 7 -3.06 14.76 15.55
CA LYS A 7 -4.18 15.39 14.86
C LYS A 7 -4.77 14.46 13.79
N LEU A 8 -6.06 14.14 13.90
CA LEU A 8 -6.79 13.38 12.89
C LEU A 8 -7.31 14.30 11.78
N HIS A 9 -7.02 13.93 10.52
CA HIS A 9 -7.55 14.57 9.32
C HIS A 9 -8.54 13.63 8.63
N LEU A 10 -9.75 14.14 8.42
CA LEU A 10 -10.79 13.48 7.61
C LEU A 10 -10.92 14.21 6.28
N ARG A 11 -10.90 13.46 5.16
CA ARG A 11 -11.00 14.00 3.81
C ARG A 11 -11.95 13.15 2.98
N ALA A 12 -12.70 13.81 2.11
CA ALA A 12 -13.43 13.12 1.05
C ALA A 12 -12.43 12.55 0.04
N VAL A 13 -12.66 11.29 -0.36
CA VAL A 13 -11.81 10.54 -1.30
C VAL A 13 -12.51 10.30 -2.65
N ARG A 14 -13.73 10.83 -2.78
CA ARG A 14 -14.58 10.82 -3.97
C ARG A 14 -15.55 11.99 -3.86
N ASP A 15 -16.25 12.28 -4.94
CA ASP A 15 -17.37 13.23 -4.91
C ASP A 15 -18.50 12.68 -4.01
N ILE A 16 -19.17 13.60 -3.30
CA ILE A 16 -20.22 13.31 -2.33
C ILE A 16 -21.37 14.25 -2.65
N ASN A 17 -22.55 13.69 -2.93
CA ASN A 17 -23.74 14.48 -3.23
C ASN A 17 -24.31 15.09 -1.93
N PRO A 18 -25.06 16.20 -2.02
CA PRO A 18 -25.83 16.68 -0.87
C PRO A 18 -26.72 15.58 -0.29
N GLU A 19 -26.81 15.52 1.05
CA GLU A 19 -27.54 14.49 1.81
C GLU A 19 -26.98 13.05 1.71
N GLU A 20 -25.87 12.84 1.02
CA GLU A 20 -25.20 11.54 1.00
C GLU A 20 -24.46 11.28 2.33
N GLU A 21 -24.60 10.06 2.84
CA GLU A 21 -23.95 9.65 4.10
C GLU A 21 -22.42 9.64 3.98
N LEU A 22 -21.76 10.28 4.96
CA LEU A 22 -20.31 10.25 5.07
C LEU A 22 -19.86 8.95 5.75
N THR A 23 -19.12 8.12 5.02
CA THR A 23 -18.64 6.83 5.53
C THR A 23 -17.12 6.76 5.58
N ILE A 24 -16.60 6.03 6.57
CA ILE A 24 -15.20 5.62 6.66
C ILE A 24 -15.15 4.14 7.00
N SER A 25 -14.10 3.43 6.57
CA SER A 25 -13.87 2.06 7.03
C SER A 25 -13.28 2.08 8.45
N TYR A 26 -13.82 1.23 9.33
CA TYR A 26 -13.30 1.03 10.68
C TYR A 26 -12.24 -0.06 10.75
N ILE A 27 -12.25 -0.95 9.76
CA ILE A 27 -11.42 -2.15 9.69
C ILE A 27 -10.61 -2.16 8.40
N GLU A 28 -9.63 -3.06 8.33
CA GLU A 28 -8.87 -3.31 7.11
C GLU A 28 -9.78 -3.91 6.03
N THR A 29 -9.75 -3.32 4.83
CA THR A 29 -10.60 -3.74 3.70
C THR A 29 -9.95 -4.85 2.86
N LEU A 30 -8.64 -5.03 2.99
CA LEU A 30 -7.86 -6.15 2.45
C LEU A 30 -8.00 -7.41 3.31
N SER A 31 -9.22 -7.88 3.48
CA SER A 31 -9.53 -9.14 4.19
C SER A 31 -10.79 -9.76 3.59
N LEU A 32 -11.01 -11.05 3.81
CA LEU A 32 -12.18 -11.76 3.27
C LEU A 32 -13.48 -11.19 3.84
N THR A 33 -14.59 -11.33 3.10
CA THR A 33 -15.90 -10.84 3.55
C THR A 33 -16.31 -11.43 4.90
N GLU A 34 -16.02 -12.71 5.12
CA GLU A 34 -16.27 -13.37 6.40
C GLU A 34 -15.45 -12.72 7.52
N ASP A 35 -14.14 -12.53 7.33
CA ASP A 35 -13.26 -11.89 8.31
C ASP A 35 -13.72 -10.46 8.63
N ARG A 36 -14.11 -9.69 7.60
CA ARG A 36 -14.64 -8.33 7.77
C ARG A 36 -15.94 -8.31 8.57
N ARG A 37 -16.91 -9.15 8.23
CA ARG A 37 -18.20 -9.22 8.93
C ARG A 37 -18.02 -9.68 10.37
N ARG A 38 -17.15 -10.68 10.60
CA ARG A 38 -16.82 -11.16 11.94
C ARG A 38 -16.20 -10.05 12.80
N GLN A 39 -15.20 -9.34 12.29
CA GLN A 39 -14.57 -8.25 13.05
C GLN A 39 -15.57 -7.13 13.38
N LEU A 40 -16.43 -6.77 12.42
CA LEU A 40 -17.45 -5.74 12.62
C LEU A 40 -18.52 -6.17 13.64
N GLU A 41 -18.97 -7.42 13.59
CA GLU A 41 -19.93 -7.96 14.55
C GLU A 41 -19.33 -8.08 15.97
N ASP A 42 -18.10 -8.58 16.07
CA ASP A 42 -17.40 -8.78 17.36
C ASP A 42 -17.11 -7.45 18.07
N GLN A 43 -16.70 -6.41 17.33
CA GLN A 43 -16.26 -5.13 17.91
C GLN A 43 -17.33 -4.02 17.90
N TYR A 44 -18.19 -4.01 16.88
CA TYR A 44 -19.14 -2.93 16.64
C TYR A 44 -20.60 -3.41 16.61
N HIS A 45 -20.84 -4.72 16.76
CA HIS A 45 -22.16 -5.33 16.92
C HIS A 45 -23.14 -5.01 15.78
N PHE A 46 -22.63 -5.05 14.54
CA PHE A 46 -23.47 -4.99 13.35
C PHE A 46 -22.92 -5.84 12.21
N THR A 47 -23.84 -6.32 11.38
CA THR A 47 -23.51 -7.03 10.15
C THR A 47 -23.49 -6.07 8.97
N CYS A 48 -22.38 -6.06 8.23
CA CYS A 48 -22.19 -5.18 7.07
C CYS A 48 -22.84 -5.72 5.78
N HIS A 49 -23.60 -4.84 5.11
CA HIS A 49 -24.32 -5.08 3.85
C HIS A 49 -23.89 -4.07 2.77
N CYS A 50 -22.61 -3.71 2.75
CA CYS A 50 -22.09 -2.85 1.68
C CYS A 50 -21.89 -3.67 0.40
N GLN A 51 -21.80 -2.98 -0.75
CA GLN A 51 -21.60 -3.62 -2.06
C GLN A 51 -20.43 -4.62 -2.07
N LEU A 52 -19.35 -4.32 -1.35
CA LEU A 52 -18.18 -5.21 -1.27
C LEU A 52 -18.47 -6.52 -0.51
N CYS A 53 -19.25 -6.46 0.56
CA CYS A 53 -19.65 -7.66 1.32
C CYS A 53 -20.76 -8.45 0.63
N ASP A 54 -21.58 -7.79 -0.18
CA ASP A 54 -22.71 -8.44 -0.84
C ASP A 54 -22.33 -9.07 -2.18
N SER A 55 -21.35 -8.52 -2.91
CA SER A 55 -20.89 -9.10 -4.19
C SER A 55 -19.95 -10.29 -4.02
N GLN A 56 -19.12 -10.30 -2.97
CA GLN A 56 -18.06 -11.30 -2.70
C GLN A 56 -17.06 -11.56 -3.84
N GLU A 57 -17.14 -10.82 -4.96
CA GLU A 57 -16.29 -11.02 -6.14
C GLU A 57 -14.81 -10.96 -5.80
N LYS A 58 -14.44 -10.10 -4.84
CA LYS A 58 -13.05 -9.91 -4.44
C LYS A 58 -12.49 -11.05 -3.59
N ASP A 59 -13.33 -11.79 -2.88
CA ASP A 59 -12.86 -12.90 -2.06
C ASP A 59 -12.30 -14.02 -2.94
N GLY A 60 -12.92 -14.27 -4.10
CA GLY A 60 -12.42 -15.24 -5.07
C GLY A 60 -11.03 -14.87 -5.64
N LEU A 61 -10.77 -13.57 -5.83
CA LEU A 61 -9.45 -13.08 -6.23
C LEU A 61 -8.43 -13.19 -5.11
N MET A 62 -8.79 -12.80 -3.88
CA MET A 62 -7.90 -12.89 -2.70
C MET A 62 -7.50 -14.34 -2.37
N LEU A 63 -8.35 -15.31 -2.74
CA LEU A 63 -8.13 -16.74 -2.55
C LEU A 63 -7.60 -17.45 -3.81
N SER A 64 -7.22 -16.70 -4.85
CA SER A 64 -6.74 -17.29 -6.09
C SER A 64 -5.38 -17.98 -5.91
N GLY A 65 -5.00 -18.82 -6.87
CA GLY A 65 -3.80 -19.64 -6.78
C GLY A 65 -3.97 -20.85 -5.85
N ASN A 66 -2.85 -21.49 -5.53
CA ASN A 66 -2.86 -22.73 -4.75
C ASN A 66 -2.92 -22.43 -3.25
N GLU A 67 -3.95 -22.95 -2.57
CA GLU A 67 -4.13 -22.80 -1.12
C GLU A 67 -2.92 -23.28 -0.31
N SER A 68 -2.28 -24.38 -0.71
CA SER A 68 -1.09 -24.87 -0.01
C SER A 68 0.09 -23.90 -0.08
N THR A 69 0.06 -22.96 -1.02
CA THR A 69 1.12 -21.99 -1.27
C THR A 69 0.93 -20.71 -0.43
N TRP A 70 -0.29 -20.15 -0.38
CA TRP A 70 -0.55 -18.92 0.39
C TRP A 70 -0.92 -19.18 1.86
N CYS A 71 -1.43 -20.36 2.21
CA CYS A 71 -1.83 -20.69 3.58
C CYS A 71 -0.69 -20.50 4.61
N PRO A 72 0.55 -20.97 4.35
CA PRO A 72 1.67 -20.73 5.26
C PRO A 72 2.00 -19.25 5.48
N LEU A 73 1.79 -18.40 4.46
CA LEU A 73 1.97 -16.95 4.59
C LEU A 73 0.91 -16.36 5.53
N LYS A 74 -0.37 -16.73 5.34
CA LYS A 74 -1.48 -16.29 6.19
C LYS A 74 -1.26 -16.70 7.65
N GLU A 75 -0.84 -17.95 7.88
CA GLU A 75 -0.58 -18.47 9.24
C GLU A 75 0.63 -17.79 9.91
N ALA A 76 1.60 -17.31 9.14
CA ALA A 76 2.75 -16.61 9.67
C ALA A 76 2.44 -15.16 10.11
N LEU A 77 1.39 -14.53 9.57
CA LEU A 77 1.09 -13.10 9.79
C LEU A 77 1.08 -12.69 11.27
N PRO A 78 0.39 -13.39 12.21
CA PRO A 78 0.40 -12.98 13.61
C PRO A 78 1.80 -12.96 14.23
N ARG A 79 2.67 -13.89 13.84
CA ARG A 79 4.07 -13.93 14.30
C ARG A 79 4.86 -12.76 13.74
N LEU A 80 4.72 -12.47 12.43
CA LEU A 80 5.40 -11.36 11.78
C LEU A 80 4.94 -10.01 12.35
N GLU A 81 3.65 -9.86 12.65
CA GLU A 81 3.10 -8.68 13.31
C GLU A 81 3.66 -8.49 14.73
N GLY A 82 3.83 -9.58 15.48
CA GLY A 82 4.49 -9.58 16.79
C GLY A 82 5.94 -9.06 16.71
N LEU A 83 6.75 -9.64 15.81
CA LEU A 83 8.14 -9.22 15.60
C LEU A 83 8.23 -7.73 15.18
N LYS A 84 7.33 -7.30 14.30
CA LYS A 84 7.22 -5.90 13.89
C LYS A 84 6.85 -4.98 15.06
N ALA A 85 5.91 -5.39 15.93
CA ALA A 85 5.52 -4.61 17.10
C ALA A 85 6.66 -4.45 18.11
N GLU A 86 7.51 -5.47 18.23
CA GLU A 86 8.71 -5.47 19.08
C GLU A 86 9.91 -4.78 18.42
N SER A 87 9.79 -4.35 17.15
CA SER A 87 10.88 -3.78 16.35
C SER A 87 12.07 -4.72 16.14
N ASP A 88 11.85 -6.05 16.18
CA ASP A 88 12.87 -7.05 15.86
C ASP A 88 12.99 -7.22 14.33
N TRP A 89 13.57 -6.19 13.69
CA TRP A 89 13.74 -6.15 12.24
C TRP A 89 14.63 -7.27 11.67
N PRO A 90 15.73 -7.68 12.33
CA PRO A 90 16.53 -8.81 11.85
C PRO A 90 15.74 -10.12 11.80
N ALA A 91 15.04 -10.48 12.88
CA ALA A 91 14.25 -11.71 12.91
C ALA A 91 13.06 -11.63 11.94
N LEU A 92 12.42 -10.46 11.84
CA LEU A 92 11.34 -10.24 10.88
C LEU A 92 11.81 -10.45 9.44
N LEU A 93 12.96 -9.87 9.08
CA LEU A 93 13.55 -10.02 7.75
C LEU A 93 13.89 -11.48 7.46
N GLU A 94 14.57 -12.16 8.38
CA GLU A 94 14.93 -13.58 8.23
C GLU A 94 13.69 -14.46 8.01
N ASN A 95 12.63 -14.25 8.80
CA ASN A 95 11.37 -14.97 8.66
C ASN A 95 10.71 -14.71 7.31
N CYS A 96 10.61 -13.44 6.90
CA CYS A 96 10.03 -13.07 5.61
C CYS A 96 10.83 -13.68 4.45
N SER A 97 12.17 -13.59 4.48
CA SER A 97 13.02 -14.17 3.45
C SER A 97 12.87 -15.68 3.37
N GLN A 98 12.80 -16.39 4.51
CA GLN A 98 12.60 -17.84 4.53
C GLN A 98 11.24 -18.23 3.94
N LEU A 99 10.17 -17.52 4.33
CA LEU A 99 8.82 -17.74 3.79
C LEU A 99 8.79 -17.52 2.27
N LEU A 100 9.30 -16.38 1.80
CA LEU A 100 9.36 -16.06 0.37
C LEU A 100 10.21 -17.07 -0.42
N SER A 101 11.30 -17.58 0.16
CA SER A 101 12.12 -18.63 -0.50
C SER A 101 11.41 -19.98 -0.61
N THR A 102 10.48 -20.27 0.31
CA THR A 102 9.71 -21.53 0.31
C THR A 102 8.55 -21.47 -0.68
N VAL A 103 7.96 -20.28 -0.83
CA VAL A 103 6.77 -20.03 -1.62
C VAL A 103 7.10 -19.61 -3.07
N GLY A 104 8.29 -19.05 -3.31
CA GLY A 104 8.74 -18.62 -4.64
C GLY A 104 7.79 -17.59 -5.27
N ASP A 105 7.68 -17.65 -6.60
CA ASP A 105 6.75 -16.84 -7.42
C ASP A 105 5.35 -17.47 -7.53
N ASP A 106 5.04 -18.48 -6.72
CA ASP A 106 3.81 -19.29 -6.88
C ASP A 106 2.56 -18.61 -6.27
N VAL A 107 2.71 -17.48 -5.56
CA VAL A 107 1.57 -16.67 -5.10
C VAL A 107 1.22 -15.68 -6.21
N PRO A 108 0.02 -15.79 -6.80
CA PRO A 108 -0.41 -14.87 -7.84
C PRO A 108 -0.42 -13.43 -7.31
N ASP A 109 0.07 -12.48 -8.11
CA ASP A 109 0.01 -11.04 -7.80
C ASP A 109 -1.44 -10.58 -7.57
N GLU A 110 -2.40 -11.29 -8.17
CA GLU A 110 -3.84 -11.08 -8.01
C GLU A 110 -4.30 -11.22 -6.55
N ASN A 111 -3.61 -12.01 -5.72
CA ASN A 111 -3.89 -12.13 -4.28
C ASN A 111 -3.44 -10.89 -3.50
N LEU A 112 -2.44 -10.16 -4.02
CA LEU A 112 -1.89 -8.95 -3.41
C LEU A 112 -2.66 -7.68 -3.80
N GLN A 113 -3.55 -7.79 -4.79
CA GLN A 113 -4.19 -6.64 -5.37
C GLN A 113 -5.56 -6.40 -4.71
N TYR A 114 -5.65 -5.35 -3.88
CA TYR A 114 -6.68 -4.30 -3.95
C TYR A 114 -6.96 -3.61 -2.62
N TYR A 115 -6.29 -2.50 -2.34
CA TYR A 115 -7.02 -1.45 -1.64
C TYR A 115 -8.02 -0.83 -2.64
N PRO A 116 -9.29 -0.60 -2.29
CA PRO A 116 -10.17 0.21 -3.12
C PRO A 116 -9.58 1.62 -3.19
N ASP A 117 -8.93 1.93 -4.31
CA ASP A 117 -8.31 3.23 -4.48
C ASP A 117 -9.35 4.33 -4.59
N PRO A 118 -9.07 5.51 -3.99
CA PRO A 118 -7.79 5.87 -3.38
C PRO A 118 -7.74 5.56 -1.87
N HIS A 119 -6.80 4.69 -1.46
CA HIS A 119 -6.61 4.31 -0.06
C HIS A 119 -5.32 4.86 0.54
N PRO A 120 -5.33 5.47 1.76
CA PRO A 120 -4.14 6.08 2.34
C PRO A 120 -2.95 5.12 2.49
N VAL A 121 -3.18 3.89 2.93
CA VAL A 121 -2.11 2.89 3.16
C VAL A 121 -1.43 2.50 1.85
N HIS A 122 -2.18 2.40 0.75
CA HIS A 122 -1.62 2.09 -0.55
C HIS A 122 -0.64 3.17 -1.01
N GLY A 123 -1.03 4.45 -0.90
CA GLY A 123 -0.13 5.57 -1.20
C GLY A 123 1.15 5.56 -0.37
N VAL A 124 1.05 5.20 0.92
CA VAL A 124 2.22 5.08 1.81
C VAL A 124 3.11 3.90 1.41
N GLN A 125 2.54 2.77 1.00
CA GLN A 125 3.29 1.62 0.53
C GLN A 125 4.05 1.93 -0.77
N LEU A 126 3.40 2.56 -1.76
CA LEU A 126 4.06 3.01 -2.99
C LEU A 126 5.21 3.98 -2.69
N MET A 127 5.02 4.92 -1.74
CA MET A 127 6.09 5.82 -1.32
C MET A 127 7.31 5.06 -0.74
N ARG A 128 7.08 3.96 -0.01
CA ARG A 128 8.19 3.11 0.50
C ARG A 128 8.89 2.36 -0.63
N VAL A 129 8.13 1.78 -1.56
CA VAL A 129 8.70 1.10 -2.75
C VAL A 129 9.54 2.06 -3.57
N GLY A 130 9.02 3.26 -3.88
CA GLY A 130 9.78 4.28 -4.61
C GLY A 130 11.08 4.69 -3.92
N LYS A 131 11.08 4.79 -2.57
CA LYS A 131 12.30 5.06 -1.80
C LYS A 131 13.33 3.93 -1.90
N LEU A 132 12.88 2.68 -1.92
CA LEU A 132 13.77 1.53 -2.09
C LEU A 132 14.34 1.47 -3.51
N GLN A 133 13.52 1.68 -4.53
CA GLN A 133 13.97 1.78 -5.93
C GLN A 133 14.99 2.90 -6.11
N HIS A 134 14.74 4.08 -5.53
CA HIS A 134 15.67 5.21 -5.55
C HIS A 134 17.00 4.85 -4.88
N TYR A 135 16.96 4.20 -3.71
CA TYR A 135 18.16 3.72 -3.00
C TYR A 135 18.97 2.68 -3.81
N LEU A 136 18.29 1.84 -4.60
CA LEU A 136 18.90 0.87 -5.50
C LEU A 136 19.30 1.47 -6.87
N GLU A 137 19.25 2.80 -7.01
CA GLU A 137 19.58 3.55 -8.23
C GLU A 137 18.69 3.28 -9.45
N HIS A 138 17.53 2.64 -9.25
CA HIS A 138 16.51 2.43 -10.29
C HIS A 138 15.64 3.70 -10.42
N ILE A 139 16.23 4.78 -10.92
CA ILE A 139 15.66 6.13 -10.83
C ILE A 139 14.37 6.31 -11.63
N GLU A 140 14.26 5.71 -12.82
CA GLU A 140 13.05 5.77 -13.64
C GLU A 140 11.86 5.09 -12.95
N ASP A 141 12.07 3.85 -12.47
CA ASP A 141 11.07 3.10 -11.71
C ASP A 141 10.64 3.83 -10.44
N ALA A 142 11.61 4.42 -9.72
CA ALA A 142 11.35 5.21 -8.53
C ALA A 142 10.46 6.42 -8.83
N LEU A 143 10.78 7.16 -9.91
CA LEU A 143 10.01 8.33 -10.33
C LEU A 143 8.57 7.95 -10.69
N ASP A 144 8.37 6.86 -11.43
CA ASP A 144 7.04 6.41 -11.82
C ASP A 144 6.24 5.89 -10.62
N THR A 145 6.87 5.19 -9.70
CA THR A 145 6.25 4.76 -8.44
C THR A 145 5.89 5.96 -7.57
N PHE A 146 6.74 6.99 -7.47
CA PHE A 146 6.42 8.22 -6.75
C PHE A 146 5.26 8.99 -7.38
N LYS A 147 5.16 9.05 -8.72
CA LYS A 147 3.99 9.65 -9.39
C LYS A 147 2.69 8.93 -9.03
N GLN A 148 2.72 7.60 -8.97
CA GLN A 148 1.56 6.80 -8.54
C GLN A 148 1.20 7.10 -7.08
N ALA A 149 2.19 7.07 -6.17
CA ALA A 149 1.99 7.44 -4.77
C ALA A 149 1.39 8.84 -4.62
N PHE A 150 1.88 9.82 -5.39
CA PHE A 150 1.43 11.21 -5.33
C PHE A 150 -0.05 11.37 -5.69
N LYS A 151 -0.55 10.64 -6.69
CA LYS A 151 -1.99 10.67 -7.07
C LYS A 151 -2.88 10.30 -5.88
N ILE A 152 -2.50 9.28 -5.11
CA ILE A 152 -3.25 8.79 -3.95
C ILE A 152 -3.04 9.70 -2.74
N ILE A 153 -1.80 10.03 -2.41
CA ILE A 153 -1.43 10.81 -1.22
C ILE A 153 -1.98 12.24 -1.29
N LYS A 154 -1.93 12.88 -2.46
CA LYS A 154 -2.52 14.21 -2.67
C LYS A 154 -4.00 14.26 -2.29
N LEU A 155 -4.75 13.22 -2.62
CA LEU A 155 -6.19 13.13 -2.33
C LEU A 155 -6.47 12.72 -0.87
N THR A 156 -5.79 11.68 -0.40
CA THR A 156 -6.04 11.07 0.92
C THR A 156 -5.46 11.88 2.08
N HIS A 157 -4.28 12.47 1.90
CA HIS A 157 -3.58 13.23 2.95
C HIS A 157 -3.74 14.74 2.74
N GLY A 158 -3.79 15.19 1.48
CA GLY A 158 -3.92 16.60 1.09
C GLY A 158 -2.62 17.24 0.62
N VAL A 159 -2.73 18.35 -0.11
CA VAL A 159 -1.57 19.08 -0.66
C VAL A 159 -0.60 19.61 0.40
N ASP A 160 -1.11 20.01 1.56
CA ASP A 160 -0.30 20.59 2.65
C ASP A 160 0.28 19.54 3.61
N HIS A 161 0.04 18.25 3.36
CA HIS A 161 0.52 17.20 4.24
C HIS A 161 2.04 16.97 4.04
N PRO A 162 2.84 16.77 5.10
CA PRO A 162 4.29 16.55 4.99
C PRO A 162 4.67 15.47 3.99
N MET A 163 3.97 14.33 3.97
CA MET A 163 4.21 13.26 3.00
C MET A 163 3.99 13.68 1.53
N THR A 164 3.05 14.60 1.27
CA THR A 164 2.83 15.13 -0.07
C THR A 164 4.01 16.00 -0.51
N THR A 165 4.50 16.85 0.40
CA THR A 165 5.70 17.65 0.18
C THR A 165 6.93 16.78 -0.04
N ASP A 166 7.13 15.76 0.79
CA ASP A 166 8.24 14.80 0.67
C ASP A 166 8.23 14.07 -0.67
N LEU A 167 7.05 13.66 -1.14
CA LEU A 167 6.89 13.04 -2.46
C LEU A 167 7.28 13.99 -3.58
N LEU A 168 6.85 15.26 -3.52
CA LEU A 168 7.23 16.26 -4.51
C LEU A 168 8.75 16.47 -4.54
N MET A 169 9.40 16.58 -3.37
CA MET A 169 10.85 16.68 -3.27
C MET A 169 11.53 15.47 -3.90
N LYS A 170 11.09 14.25 -3.56
CA LYS A 170 11.65 13.01 -4.12
C LYS A 170 11.48 12.90 -5.64
N MET A 171 10.34 13.33 -6.18
CA MET A 171 10.12 13.37 -7.62
C MET A 171 11.06 14.36 -8.33
N GLU A 172 11.34 15.50 -7.71
CA GLU A 172 12.27 16.50 -8.26
C GLU A 172 13.73 16.04 -8.20
N GLU A 173 14.11 15.36 -7.12
CA GLU A 173 15.41 14.68 -6.99
C GLU A 173 15.60 13.68 -8.14
N CYS A 174 14.64 12.76 -8.35
CA CYS A 174 14.72 11.79 -9.46
C CYS A 174 14.84 12.48 -10.83
N ARG A 175 14.07 13.55 -11.09
CA ARG A 175 14.15 14.29 -12.37
C ARG A 175 15.54 14.89 -12.57
N SER A 176 16.08 15.53 -11.55
CA SER A 176 17.41 16.14 -11.60
C SER A 176 18.50 15.11 -11.87
N GLU A 177 18.42 13.92 -11.27
CA GLU A 177 19.36 12.82 -11.50
C GLU A 177 19.28 12.25 -12.92
N LEU A 178 18.06 12.13 -13.48
CA LEU A 178 17.86 11.68 -14.86
C LEU A 178 18.42 12.69 -15.86
N ASP A 179 18.20 13.99 -15.65
CA ASP A 179 18.74 15.05 -16.50
C ASP A 179 20.28 15.08 -16.48
N GLN A 180 20.88 14.85 -15.30
CA GLN A 180 22.33 14.74 -15.15
C GLN A 180 22.87 13.51 -15.89
N LYS A 181 22.22 12.35 -15.78
CA LYS A 181 22.58 11.14 -16.52
C LYS A 181 22.51 11.38 -18.03
N ALA A 182 21.42 11.96 -18.53
CA ALA A 182 21.27 12.29 -19.95
C ALA A 182 22.37 13.25 -20.44
N SER A 183 22.66 14.30 -19.67
CA SER A 183 23.71 15.27 -19.98
C SER A 183 25.11 14.65 -19.97
N SER A 184 25.36 13.66 -19.11
CA SER A 184 26.64 12.95 -19.04
C SER A 184 26.83 11.98 -20.21
N CYS A 185 25.76 11.33 -20.67
CA CYS A 185 25.81 10.40 -21.80
C CYS A 185 26.12 11.14 -23.12
N LEU A 186 25.48 12.30 -23.34
CA LEU A 186 25.73 13.14 -24.53
C LEU A 186 27.20 13.60 -24.64
N ARG A 187 27.89 13.81 -23.51
CA ARG A 187 29.31 14.23 -23.50
C ARG A 187 30.28 13.09 -23.82
N ILE A 188 29.85 11.83 -23.72
CA ILE A 188 30.69 10.67 -24.06
C ILE A 188 30.61 10.37 -25.55
N GLU A 189 29.49 10.68 -26.21
CA GLU A 189 29.30 10.47 -27.65
C GLU A 189 29.97 11.54 -28.54
N GLU A 190 30.42 12.65 -27.96
CA GLU A 190 31.09 13.76 -28.67
C GLU A 190 32.64 13.72 -28.60
N ASN A 191 33.23 12.69 -27.98
CA ASN A 191 34.69 12.49 -27.86
C ASN A 191 35.15 11.18 -28.53
#